data_AF-A0A3S0ZIM9-F1
#
_entry.id   AF-A0A3S0ZIM9-F1
#
_cell.length_a   1.000
_cell.length_b   1.000
_cell.length_c   1.000
_cell.angle_alpha   90.00
_cell.angle_beta   90.00
_cell.angle_gamma   90.00
#
_symmetry.space_group_name_H-M   'P 1'
#
loop_
_entity.id
_entity.type
_entity.pdbx_description
1 polymer ?
#
loop_
_entity_poly.entity_id
_entity_poly.type
_entity_poly.pdbx_seq_one_letter_code
_entity_poly.pdbx_strand_id
1 'polypeptide(L)'
;MRSFVLALALLPLIQCTPLPENGQEYFDILGTGSQDWRLVFRGTAHIEKSIFDAYKNGAGCPEQVEDGCKNTDWKAPCQNHYRNNDAIENWKNVREVLYGIVDQGNLVKVMRFKGQNTDYLNWMSRKRLIDSCWDDLKKADQNYFG
;
A
#
# COMPACT_ATOMS: atom_id res chain seq x y z
N MET A 1 4.15 43.37 -46.59
CA MET A 1 3.00 42.44 -46.61
C MET A 1 3.53 41.06 -46.26
N ARG A 2 3.66 40.80 -44.95
CA ARG A 2 2.80 39.94 -44.10
C ARG A 2 3.03 38.44 -44.36
N SER A 3 3.78 37.88 -43.43
CA SER A 3 4.30 36.52 -43.33
C SER A 3 3.22 35.44 -43.25
N PHE A 4 3.52 34.29 -43.85
CA PHE A 4 2.83 33.02 -43.61
C PHE A 4 3.26 32.45 -42.25
N VAL A 5 2.31 32.25 -41.34
CA VAL A 5 2.52 31.51 -40.09
C VAL A 5 2.11 30.07 -40.34
N LEU A 6 3.08 29.15 -40.34
CA LEU A 6 2.82 27.72 -40.23
C LEU A 6 2.25 27.44 -38.83
N ALA A 7 0.98 27.05 -38.75
CA ALA A 7 0.41 26.48 -37.53
C ALA A 7 0.85 25.00 -37.45
N LEU A 8 1.86 24.73 -36.65
CA LEU A 8 2.25 23.37 -36.25
C LEU A 8 1.12 22.82 -35.35
N ALA A 9 0.38 21.83 -35.84
CA ALA A 9 -0.63 21.14 -35.05
C ALA A 9 0.06 20.37 -33.92
N LEU A 10 -0.07 20.86 -32.68
CA LEU A 10 0.30 20.11 -31.49
C LEU A 10 -0.61 18.88 -31.38
N LEU A 11 0.00 17.69 -31.40
CA LEU A 11 -0.61 16.44 -30.98
C LEU A 11 -1.21 16.62 -29.57
N PRO A 12 -2.38 16.03 -29.26
CA PRO A 12 -2.88 16.03 -27.90
C PRO A 12 -1.88 15.24 -27.05
N LEU A 13 -1.19 15.96 -26.16
CA LEU A 13 -0.49 15.34 -25.04
C LEU A 13 -1.52 14.47 -24.31
N ILE A 14 -1.27 13.16 -24.25
CA ILE A 14 -1.98 12.25 -23.36
C ILE A 14 -1.72 12.79 -21.95
N GLN A 15 -2.68 13.55 -21.42
CA GLN A 15 -2.68 13.92 -20.02
C GLN A 15 -3.00 12.64 -19.24
N CYS A 16 -2.01 12.08 -18.54
CA CYS A 16 -2.30 11.24 -17.39
C CYS A 16 -3.03 12.14 -16.38
N THR A 17 -4.36 12.16 -16.44
CA THR A 17 -5.14 12.73 -15.35
C THR A 17 -5.00 11.78 -14.17
N PRO A 18 -4.46 12.21 -13.01
CA PRO A 18 -4.63 11.43 -11.79
C PRO A 18 -6.14 11.29 -11.56
N LEU A 19 -6.59 10.14 -11.10
CA LEU A 19 -7.98 9.95 -10.65
C LEU A 19 -8.13 10.64 -9.29
N PRO A 20 -9.11 11.55 -9.10
CA PRO A 20 -9.56 11.82 -7.75
C PRO A 20 -11.09 11.82 -7.73
N GLU A 21 -11.70 10.84 -7.06
CA GLU A 21 -13.06 11.05 -6.58
C GLU A 21 -13.30 10.13 -5.37
N ASN A 22 -13.16 10.72 -4.18
CA ASN A 22 -13.40 10.14 -2.86
C ASN A 22 -12.55 8.93 -2.45
N GLY A 23 -11.29 9.19 -2.09
CA GLY A 23 -10.48 8.24 -1.33
C GLY A 23 -9.35 8.97 -0.66
N GLN A 24 -9.40 9.10 0.65
CA GLN A 24 -8.25 9.55 1.42
C GLN A 24 -7.11 8.54 1.16
N GLU A 25 -6.03 8.99 0.52
CA GLU A 25 -4.93 8.11 0.11
C GLU A 25 -3.91 7.88 1.23
N TYR A 26 -3.80 8.86 2.12
CA TYR A 26 -2.86 8.86 3.24
C TYR A 26 -3.59 8.94 4.58
N PHE A 27 -3.09 8.19 5.56
CA PHE A 27 -3.76 7.94 6.84
C PHE A 27 -2.83 8.23 8.01
N ASP A 28 -3.42 8.65 9.12
CA ASP A 28 -2.74 8.75 10.42
C ASP A 28 -3.01 7.47 11.24
N ILE A 29 -2.36 6.37 10.84
CA ILE A 29 -2.58 5.05 11.47
C ILE A 29 -2.06 5.01 12.91
N LEU A 30 -1.09 5.86 13.24
CA LEU A 30 -0.39 5.85 14.53
C LEU A 30 -0.86 6.96 15.48
N GLY A 31 -1.82 7.80 15.07
CA GLY A 31 -2.36 8.89 15.88
C GLY A 31 -1.35 10.02 16.14
N THR A 32 -0.44 10.28 15.20
CA THR A 32 0.61 11.31 15.35
C THR A 32 0.16 12.70 14.92
N GLY A 33 -1.03 12.81 14.33
CA GLY A 33 -1.55 14.04 13.70
C GLY A 33 -1.11 14.23 12.25
N SER A 34 -0.37 13.28 11.67
CA SER A 34 0.13 13.35 10.28
C SER A 34 -0.44 12.23 9.41
N GLN A 35 -0.99 12.58 8.26
CA GLN A 35 -1.46 11.63 7.25
C GLN A 35 -0.31 11.25 6.31
N ASP A 36 0.61 10.42 6.80
CA ASP A 36 1.82 10.03 6.05
C ASP A 36 1.78 8.58 5.53
N TRP A 37 0.83 7.76 6.00
CA TRP A 37 0.79 6.33 5.69
C TRP A 37 -0.15 6.03 4.53
N ARG A 38 0.36 5.41 3.48
CA ARG A 38 -0.44 4.93 2.35
C ARG A 38 -0.78 3.44 2.53
N LEU A 39 -2.06 3.07 2.41
CA LEU A 39 -2.47 1.66 2.51
C LEU A 39 -2.07 0.91 1.22
N VAL A 40 -1.12 -0.02 1.35
CA VAL A 40 -0.61 -0.83 0.23
C VAL A 40 -1.40 -2.13 0.06
N PHE A 41 -1.73 -2.78 1.18
CA PHE A 41 -2.39 -4.07 1.17
C PHE A 41 -3.20 -4.27 2.45
N ARG A 42 -4.36 -4.91 2.34
CA ARG A 42 -5.17 -5.40 3.45
C ARG A 42 -5.51 -6.87 3.21
N GLY A 43 -5.00 -7.73 4.09
CA GLY A 43 -5.45 -9.11 4.23
C GLY A 43 -6.72 -9.16 5.08
N THR A 44 -7.69 -9.97 4.67
CA THR A 44 -8.98 -10.12 5.36
C THR A 44 -9.12 -11.59 5.74
N ALA A 45 -9.29 -11.87 7.03
CA ALA A 45 -9.39 -13.25 7.51
C ALA A 45 -10.71 -13.91 7.08
N HIS A 46 -10.73 -15.24 7.03
CA HIS A 46 -11.93 -16.05 6.82
C HIS A 46 -12.67 -15.87 5.47
N ILE A 47 -11.99 -15.37 4.43
CA ILE A 47 -12.57 -15.24 3.08
C ILE A 47 -12.16 -16.37 2.11
N GLU A 48 -11.50 -17.42 2.62
CA GLU A 48 -11.06 -18.61 1.85
C GLU A 48 -10.13 -18.31 0.66
N LYS A 49 -9.39 -17.20 0.71
CA LYS A 49 -8.40 -16.81 -0.30
C LYS A 49 -7.00 -16.70 0.30
N SER A 50 -5.98 -16.94 -0.52
CA SER A 50 -4.58 -16.86 -0.13
C SER A 50 -4.15 -15.40 0.03
N ILE A 51 -3.82 -15.00 1.27
CA ILE A 51 -3.24 -13.67 1.55
C ILE A 51 -1.90 -13.51 0.82
N PHE A 52 -1.09 -14.58 0.79
CA PHE A 52 0.23 -14.54 0.18
C PHE A 52 0.16 -14.30 -1.33
N ASP A 53 -0.69 -15.04 -2.05
CA ASP A 53 -0.83 -14.86 -3.50
C ASP A 53 -1.46 -13.49 -3.79
N ALA A 54 -2.50 -13.10 -3.02
CA ALA A 54 -3.10 -11.78 -3.14
C ALA A 54 -2.08 -10.64 -2.97
N TYR A 55 -1.16 -10.75 -2.00
CA TYR A 55 -0.10 -9.77 -1.84
C TYR A 55 0.89 -9.79 -3.02
N LYS A 56 1.43 -10.97 -3.30
CA LYS A 56 2.54 -11.17 -4.25
C LYS A 56 2.15 -10.83 -5.67
N ASN A 57 1.00 -11.29 -6.15
CA ASN A 57 0.59 -11.18 -7.55
C ASN A 57 -0.85 -10.70 -7.75
N GLY A 58 -1.59 -10.36 -6.69
CA GLY A 58 -2.96 -9.88 -6.79
C GLY A 58 -4.01 -10.98 -6.99
N ALA A 59 -3.63 -12.26 -6.98
CA ALA A 59 -4.59 -13.34 -7.15
C ALA A 59 -5.65 -13.33 -6.04
N GLY A 60 -6.92 -13.45 -6.43
CA GLY A 60 -8.06 -13.44 -5.50
C GLY A 60 -8.55 -12.05 -5.09
N CYS A 61 -7.85 -10.97 -5.45
CA CYS A 61 -8.36 -9.60 -5.31
C CYS A 61 -9.35 -9.29 -6.45
N PRO A 62 -10.56 -8.78 -6.14
CA PRO A 62 -11.48 -8.32 -7.19
C PRO A 62 -10.99 -6.99 -7.80
N GLU A 63 -11.40 -6.70 -9.03
CA GLU A 63 -11.13 -5.39 -9.68
C GLU A 63 -11.79 -4.24 -8.91
N GLN A 64 -12.98 -4.48 -8.40
CA GLN A 64 -13.72 -3.55 -7.54
C GLN A 64 -13.80 -4.14 -6.15
N VAL A 65 -13.25 -3.43 -5.19
CA VAL A 65 -13.28 -3.80 -3.77
C VAL A 65 -14.10 -2.79 -2.99
N GLU A 66 -14.70 -3.22 -1.89
CA GLU A 66 -15.48 -2.39 -0.98
C GLU A 66 -14.64 -1.24 -0.43
N ASP A 67 -15.24 -0.06 -0.26
CA ASP A 67 -14.52 1.11 0.23
C ASP A 67 -13.95 0.91 1.64
N GLY A 68 -14.61 0.09 2.46
CA GLY A 68 -14.09 -0.38 3.74
C GLY A 68 -12.74 -1.07 3.62
N CYS A 69 -12.48 -1.82 2.54
CA CYS A 69 -11.20 -2.49 2.32
C CYS A 69 -10.06 -1.54 1.94
N LYS A 70 -10.37 -0.35 1.41
CA LYS A 70 -9.40 0.63 0.90
C LYS A 70 -8.97 1.67 1.94
N ASN A 71 -9.51 1.59 3.15
CA ASN A 71 -9.25 2.56 4.20
C ASN A 71 -8.74 1.91 5.50
N THR A 72 -8.49 2.74 6.50
CA THR A 72 -7.99 2.32 7.82
C THR A 72 -9.05 2.35 8.92
N ASP A 73 -10.33 2.55 8.54
CA ASP A 73 -11.47 2.22 9.39
C ASP A 73 -11.70 0.71 9.35
N TRP A 74 -11.00 0.04 10.25
CA TRP A 74 -11.01 -1.41 10.35
C TRP A 74 -12.36 -2.01 10.78
N LYS A 75 -13.32 -1.19 11.21
CA LYS A 75 -14.68 -1.63 11.55
C LYS A 75 -15.59 -1.63 10.33
N ALA A 76 -15.22 -0.93 9.26
CA ALA A 76 -15.97 -0.92 8.02
C ALA A 76 -16.03 -2.34 7.41
N PRO A 77 -17.17 -2.74 6.81
CA PRO A 77 -17.31 -4.04 6.18
C PRO A 77 -16.29 -4.23 5.05
N CYS A 78 -15.64 -5.38 5.02
CA CYS A 78 -14.70 -5.76 3.98
C CYS A 78 -14.66 -7.29 3.89
N GLN A 79 -15.05 -7.85 2.73
CA GLN A 79 -15.09 -9.30 2.49
C GLN A 79 -14.06 -9.75 1.45
N ASN A 80 -13.09 -8.88 1.14
CA ASN A 80 -12.06 -9.14 0.16
C ASN A 80 -10.69 -8.74 0.68
N HIS A 81 -9.65 -9.30 0.08
CA HIS A 81 -8.33 -8.68 0.14
C HIS A 81 -8.35 -7.39 -0.68
N TYR A 82 -7.60 -6.39 -0.22
CA TYR A 82 -7.31 -5.21 -1.02
C TYR A 82 -5.83 -5.14 -1.32
N ARG A 83 -5.50 -4.88 -2.58
CA ARG A 83 -4.14 -4.63 -3.06
C ARG A 83 -4.14 -3.31 -3.82
N ASN A 84 -3.36 -2.35 -3.34
CA ASN A 84 -3.15 -1.08 -4.02
C ASN A 84 -2.08 -1.27 -5.10
N ASN A 85 -2.51 -1.58 -6.32
CA ASN A 85 -1.58 -1.81 -7.43
C ASN A 85 -0.71 -0.59 -7.72
N ASP A 86 -1.26 0.63 -7.65
CA ASP A 86 -0.46 1.84 -7.85
C ASP A 86 0.66 1.97 -6.81
N ALA A 87 0.36 1.75 -5.52
CA ALA A 87 1.38 1.81 -4.47
C ALA A 87 2.47 0.75 -4.62
N ILE A 88 2.12 -0.43 -5.13
CA ILE A 88 3.07 -1.53 -5.36
C ILE A 88 3.91 -1.30 -6.62
N GLU A 89 3.28 -0.93 -7.73
CA GLU A 89 3.94 -0.70 -9.02
C GLU A 89 4.82 0.56 -8.99
N ASN A 90 4.42 1.56 -8.20
CA ASN A 90 5.17 2.78 -7.96
C ASN A 90 5.85 2.78 -6.58
N TRP A 91 6.42 1.64 -6.16
CA TRP A 91 7.17 1.54 -4.89
C TRP A 91 8.49 2.33 -4.94
N LYS A 92 8.40 3.63 -4.66
CA LYS A 92 9.52 4.58 -4.63
C LYS A 92 9.33 5.58 -3.50
N ASN A 93 10.43 6.14 -3.00
CA ASN A 93 10.42 7.13 -1.91
C ASN A 93 9.75 6.63 -0.61
N VAL A 94 9.76 5.32 -0.36
CA VAL A 94 9.20 4.73 0.86
C VAL A 94 10.18 4.90 2.01
N ARG A 95 9.79 5.67 3.04
CA ARG A 95 10.62 5.87 4.24
C ARG A 95 10.53 4.69 5.19
N GLU A 96 9.31 4.28 5.50
CA GLU A 96 9.02 3.19 6.42
C GLU A 96 7.90 2.32 5.86
N VAL A 97 7.91 1.04 6.23
CA VAL A 97 6.79 0.12 6.01
C VAL A 97 6.24 -0.28 7.36
N LEU A 98 4.93 -0.08 7.56
CA LEU A 98 4.20 -0.52 8.74
C LEU A 98 3.44 -1.80 8.40
N TYR A 99 3.73 -2.87 9.14
CA TYR A 99 2.93 -4.08 9.11
C TYR A 99 2.10 -4.16 10.39
N GLY A 100 0.79 -4.23 10.23
CA GLY A 100 -0.17 -4.19 11.33
C GLY A 100 -1.05 -5.44 11.38
N ILE A 101 -1.31 -5.95 12.59
CA ILE A 101 -2.39 -6.91 12.84
C ILE A 101 -3.53 -6.16 13.49
N VAL A 102 -4.71 -6.36 12.92
CA VAL A 102 -5.96 -5.74 13.37
C VAL A 102 -6.84 -6.83 13.96
N ASP A 103 -7.39 -6.58 15.13
CA ASP A 103 -8.38 -7.43 15.78
C ASP A 103 -9.54 -6.57 16.30
N GLN A 104 -10.77 -7.00 16.02
CA GLN A 104 -12.01 -6.29 16.38
C GLN A 104 -12.00 -4.79 16.02
N GLY A 105 -11.39 -4.45 14.89
CA GLY A 105 -11.27 -3.07 14.41
C GLY A 105 -10.18 -2.22 15.08
N ASN A 106 -9.32 -2.82 15.89
CA ASN A 106 -8.22 -2.14 16.56
C ASN A 106 -6.87 -2.68 16.09
N LEU A 107 -5.88 -1.80 15.93
CA LEU A 107 -4.51 -2.18 15.63
C LEU A 107 -3.86 -2.76 16.91
N VAL A 108 -3.68 -4.07 16.97
CA VAL A 108 -3.24 -4.79 18.19
C VAL A 108 -1.76 -5.13 18.20
N LYS A 109 -1.13 -5.24 17.02
CA LYS A 109 0.29 -5.51 16.86
C LYS A 109 0.84 -4.75 15.67
N VAL A 110 2.08 -4.28 15.79
CA VAL A 110 2.77 -3.54 14.74
C VAL A 110 4.25 -3.93 14.63
N MET A 111 4.75 -3.82 13.41
CA MET A 111 6.18 -3.79 13.10
C MET A 111 6.46 -2.65 12.15
N ARG A 112 7.57 -1.95 12.38
CA ARG A 112 8.05 -0.93 11.44
C ARG A 112 9.38 -1.36 10.85
N PHE A 113 9.51 -1.15 9.55
CA PHE A 113 10.71 -1.45 8.79
C PHE A 113 11.19 -0.23 8.02
N LYS A 114 12.50 -0.12 7.80
CA LYS A 114 13.10 0.83 6.85
C LYS A 114 12.72 0.45 5.42
N GLY A 115 12.01 1.34 4.73
CA GLY A 115 11.55 1.14 3.35
C GLY A 115 12.52 1.64 2.28
N GLN A 116 13.61 2.33 2.66
CA GLN A 116 14.53 2.88 1.67
C GLN A 116 15.28 1.77 0.95
N ASN A 117 15.41 1.90 -0.38
CA ASN A 117 16.07 0.92 -1.23
C ASN A 117 15.48 -0.49 -1.06
N THR A 118 14.15 -0.57 -0.96
CA THR A 118 13.40 -1.82 -1.02
C THR A 118 12.46 -1.83 -2.22
N ASP A 119 11.93 -2.99 -2.53
CA ASP A 119 10.69 -3.15 -3.28
C ASP A 119 9.59 -3.71 -2.37
N TYR A 120 8.41 -3.97 -2.93
CA TYR A 120 7.29 -4.55 -2.21
C TYR A 120 7.50 -6.01 -1.77
N LEU A 121 8.55 -6.70 -2.25
CA LEU A 121 8.85 -8.08 -1.89
C LEU A 121 10.07 -8.21 -0.96
N ASN A 122 10.90 -7.19 -0.76
CA ASN A 122 12.14 -7.33 0.03
C ASN A 122 12.26 -6.40 1.24
N TRP A 123 11.21 -5.63 1.55
CA TRP A 123 11.21 -4.72 2.71
C TRP A 123 11.21 -5.44 4.05
N MET A 124 10.58 -6.63 4.13
CA MET A 124 10.48 -7.41 5.36
C MET A 124 11.77 -8.18 5.61
N SER A 125 12.72 -7.54 6.27
CA SER A 125 13.94 -8.20 6.74
C SER A 125 14.40 -7.68 8.09
N ARG A 126 15.10 -8.52 8.83
CA ARG A 126 15.63 -8.18 10.17
C ARG A 126 16.53 -6.94 10.15
N LYS A 127 17.39 -6.81 9.14
CA LYS A 127 18.31 -5.64 8.98
C LYS A 127 17.55 -4.32 8.81
N ARG A 128 16.28 -4.38 8.41
CA ARG A 128 15.43 -3.22 8.19
C ARG A 128 14.46 -2.99 9.35
N LEU A 129 14.33 -3.93 10.28
CA LEU A 129 13.43 -3.79 11.42
C LEU A 129 13.83 -2.58 12.27
N ILE A 130 12.91 -1.64 12.42
CA ILE A 130 13.03 -0.46 13.28
C ILE A 130 12.52 -0.83 14.68
N ASP A 131 11.30 -1.33 14.75
CA ASP A 131 10.70 -1.85 15.98
C ASP A 131 9.70 -2.98 15.70
N SER A 132 9.42 -3.74 16.76
CA SER A 132 8.48 -4.84 16.76
C SER A 132 7.98 -5.08 18.18
N CYS A 133 6.69 -5.36 18.32
CA CYS A 133 6.11 -5.88 19.55
C CYS A 133 6.34 -7.40 19.75
N TRP A 134 7.05 -8.06 18.84
CA TRP A 134 7.44 -9.47 18.91
C TRP A 134 8.94 -9.62 19.19
N ASP A 135 9.29 -10.36 20.25
CA ASP A 135 10.67 -10.47 20.72
C ASP A 135 11.52 -11.49 19.93
N ASP A 136 10.88 -12.48 19.31
CA ASP A 136 11.49 -13.49 18.46
C ASP A 136 11.91 -12.91 17.09
N LEU A 137 11.14 -12.01 16.53
CA LEU A 137 11.48 -11.32 15.28
C LEU A 137 12.71 -10.41 15.39
N LYS A 138 13.06 -9.96 16.61
CA LYS A 138 14.33 -9.26 16.85
C LYS A 138 15.54 -10.19 16.71
N LYS A 139 15.34 -11.51 16.80
CA LYS A 139 16.39 -12.53 16.86
C LYS A 139 16.51 -13.37 15.58
N ALA A 140 15.46 -13.43 14.75
CA ALA A 140 15.43 -14.25 13.54
C ALA A 140 15.89 -13.50 12.29
N ASP A 141 16.75 -14.12 11.46
CA ASP A 141 17.01 -13.66 10.10
C ASP A 141 15.87 -14.14 9.18
N GLN A 142 15.10 -13.21 8.62
CA GLN A 142 13.97 -13.55 7.74
C GLN A 142 14.03 -12.73 6.45
N ASN A 143 13.88 -13.42 5.31
CA ASN A 143 13.37 -12.87 4.06
C ASN A 143 12.15 -13.73 3.70
N TYR A 144 10.94 -13.27 4.02
CA TYR A 144 9.73 -14.10 3.92
C TYR A 144 9.27 -14.35 2.47
N PHE A 145 9.69 -13.49 1.54
CA PHE A 145 9.16 -13.47 0.18
C PHE A 145 10.02 -14.21 -0.86
N GLY A 146 11.20 -14.71 -0.46
CA GLY A 146 12.17 -15.40 -1.31
C GLY A 146 13.34 -14.50 -1.69
#